data_AF-A0A383A713-F1
#
_entry.id   AF-A0A383A713-F1
#
_cell.length_a   1.000
_cell.length_b   1.000
_cell.length_c   1.000
_cell.angle_alpha   90.00
_cell.angle_beta   90.00
_cell.angle_gamma   90.00
#
_symmetry.space_group_name_H-M   'P 1'
#
loop_
_entity.id
_entity.type
_entity.pdbx_description
1 polymer ?
#
loop_
_entity_poly.entity_id
_entity_poly.type
_entity_poly.pdbx_seq_one_letter_code
_entity_poly.pdbx_strand_id
1 'polypeptide(L)'
;FVIVDQFIDRTFARNKTFFNEDIVAHVSMAHPTSNGLMNACEQAIKKEKIDYQRGGTYVVMEGPQFSTLAESNLYRSWKADVIGMTNMPEAKLAREAEIRYASVSMVTDYDCWHPDHENVDVQTVIKVLLGNAAKAKNMVKNIIENFENHIDPKDPTNNCLDVAIITAPKKRTKKTIKKLKTVAGRVLSK
;
A
#
# COMPACT_ATOMS: atom_id res chain seq x y z
N PHE A 1 -9.32 -7.29 10.57
CA PHE A 1 -8.64 -6.68 9.39
C PHE A 1 -8.10 -5.32 9.80
N VAL A 2 -7.10 -4.78 9.11
CA VAL A 2 -6.56 -3.44 9.40
C VAL A 2 -6.61 -2.60 8.13
N ILE A 3 -7.33 -1.48 8.16
CA ILE A 3 -7.31 -0.50 7.06
C ILE A 3 -6.07 0.38 7.30
N VAL A 4 -4.99 0.06 6.60
CA VAL A 4 -3.66 0.66 6.78
C VAL A 4 -3.68 2.10 6.27
N ASP A 5 -3.04 3.00 7.02
CA ASP A 5 -2.89 4.41 6.64
C ASP A 5 -1.44 4.89 6.62
N GLN A 6 -0.51 4.12 7.18
CA GLN A 6 0.91 4.42 7.20
C GLN A 6 1.77 3.20 6.87
N PHE A 7 2.98 3.46 6.37
CA PHE A 7 3.92 2.40 6.00
C PHE A 7 5.33 2.70 6.50
N ILE A 8 6.04 1.65 6.91
CA ILE A 8 7.49 1.64 7.13
C ILE A 8 8.10 0.69 6.09
N ASP A 9 8.95 1.22 5.21
CA ASP A 9 9.57 0.44 4.13
C ASP A 9 10.97 -0.07 4.53
N ARG A 10 11.06 -1.35 4.90
CA ARG A 10 12.33 -2.06 5.20
C ARG A 10 12.84 -2.88 4.01
N THR A 11 12.24 -2.74 2.83
CA THR A 11 12.71 -3.42 1.61
C THR A 11 13.96 -2.72 1.06
N PHE A 12 14.83 -3.43 0.38
CA PHE A 12 16.10 -2.91 -0.14
C PHE A 12 16.41 -3.35 -1.57
N ALA A 13 15.87 -4.45 -2.07
CA ALA A 13 16.24 -5.01 -3.39
C ALA A 13 15.27 -4.64 -4.53
N ARG A 14 14.25 -3.83 -4.24
CA ARG A 14 13.10 -3.58 -5.14
C ARG A 14 13.26 -2.29 -5.93
N ASN A 15 12.80 -2.29 -7.19
CA ASN A 15 12.66 -1.05 -7.98
C ASN A 15 11.46 -0.26 -7.45
N LYS A 16 11.69 0.92 -6.87
CA LYS A 16 10.67 1.68 -6.12
C LYS A 16 10.11 2.91 -6.84
N THR A 17 10.52 3.15 -8.08
CA THR A 17 10.11 4.31 -8.87
C THR A 17 10.08 3.97 -10.35
N PHE A 18 9.15 4.58 -11.09
CA PHE A 18 9.15 4.62 -12.55
C PHE A 18 10.18 5.62 -13.10
N PHE A 19 10.58 6.61 -12.30
CA PHE A 19 11.45 7.73 -12.64
C PHE A 19 12.93 7.40 -12.40
N ASN A 20 13.41 6.31 -13.01
CA ASN A 20 14.75 5.75 -12.80
C ASN A 20 15.76 6.05 -13.94
N GLU A 21 15.42 6.98 -14.83
CA GLU A 21 16.27 7.41 -15.96
C GLU A 21 16.56 8.92 -15.89
N ASP A 22 16.40 9.65 -16.99
CA ASP A 22 16.71 11.08 -17.10
C ASP A 22 15.62 12.01 -16.53
N ILE A 23 14.44 11.49 -16.21
CA ILE A 23 13.35 12.21 -15.55
C ILE A 23 13.31 11.83 -14.08
N VAL A 24 13.45 12.82 -13.20
CA VAL A 24 13.38 12.68 -11.74
C VAL A 24 12.08 13.30 -11.22
N ALA A 25 11.37 12.56 -10.35
CA ALA A 25 10.18 13.01 -9.65
C ALA A 25 10.22 12.64 -8.16
N HIS A 26 9.66 13.52 -7.31
CA HIS A 26 9.54 13.29 -5.87
C HIS A 26 8.09 13.50 -5.42
N VAL A 27 7.30 12.42 -5.45
CA VAL A 27 5.94 12.44 -4.92
C VAL A 27 5.96 12.38 -3.39
N SER A 28 5.06 13.14 -2.74
CA SER A 28 4.89 13.05 -1.29
C SER A 28 4.31 11.69 -0.91
N MET A 29 4.87 11.08 0.15
CA MET A 29 4.37 9.86 0.78
C MET A 29 3.92 10.08 2.23
N ALA A 30 3.77 11.34 2.67
CA ALA A 30 3.35 11.68 4.04
C ALA A 30 1.99 11.04 4.41
N HIS A 31 1.07 11.02 3.44
CA HIS A 31 -0.17 10.26 3.50
C HIS A 31 -0.19 9.32 2.29
N PRO A 32 0.23 8.05 2.44
CA PRO A 32 0.46 7.12 1.33
C PRO A 32 -0.83 6.50 0.77
N THR A 33 -1.95 6.61 1.49
CA THR A 33 -3.26 6.06 1.11
C THR A 33 -4.28 7.15 0.80
N SER A 34 -5.31 6.79 0.03
CA SER A 34 -6.46 7.65 -0.27
C SER A 34 -7.50 7.52 0.84
N ASN A 35 -7.76 8.60 1.57
CA ASN A 35 -8.75 8.61 2.65
C ASN A 35 -10.17 8.28 2.14
N GLY A 36 -10.52 8.78 0.94
CA GLY A 36 -11.79 8.44 0.28
C GLY A 36 -11.93 6.95 0.02
N LEU A 37 -10.90 6.33 -0.57
CA LEU A 37 -10.92 4.88 -0.81
C LEU A 37 -10.93 4.08 0.51
N MET A 38 -10.23 4.55 1.55
CA MET A 38 -10.30 3.95 2.87
C MET A 38 -11.70 4.04 3.51
N ASN A 39 -12.47 5.09 3.23
CA ASN A 39 -13.86 5.20 3.70
C ASN A 39 -14.75 4.18 2.99
N ALA A 40 -14.57 4.00 1.68
CA ALA A 40 -15.25 2.97 0.90
C ALA A 40 -14.94 1.55 1.43
N CYS A 41 -13.67 1.29 1.76
CA CYS A 41 -13.25 0.04 2.39
C CYS A 41 -13.92 -0.17 3.75
N GLU A 42 -13.96 0.86 4.60
CA GLU A 42 -14.58 0.77 5.92
C GLU A 42 -16.09 0.51 5.83
N GLN A 43 -16.79 1.19 4.92
CA GLN A 43 -18.22 0.95 4.70
C GLN A 43 -18.47 -0.50 4.26
N ALA A 44 -17.64 -1.03 3.36
CA ALA A 44 -17.72 -2.42 2.91
C ALA A 44 -17.43 -3.42 4.04
N ILE A 45 -16.43 -3.16 4.89
CA ILE A 45 -16.11 -3.97 6.06
C ILE A 45 -17.27 -4.03 7.07
N LYS A 46 -17.88 -2.87 7.35
CA LYS A 46 -19.04 -2.79 8.27
C LYS A 46 -20.23 -3.60 7.74
N LYS A 47 -20.48 -3.55 6.43
CA LYS A 47 -21.56 -4.33 5.78
C LYS A 47 -21.36 -5.84 5.93
N GLU A 48 -20.11 -6.31 5.82
CA GLU A 48 -19.75 -7.72 6.02
C GLU A 48 -19.59 -8.12 7.49
N LYS A 49 -19.77 -7.18 8.43
CA LYS A 49 -19.61 -7.40 9.89
C LYS A 49 -18.24 -8.01 10.24
N ILE A 50 -17.18 -7.55 9.57
CA ILE A 50 -15.82 -8.01 9.79
C ILE A 50 -15.20 -7.15 10.89
N ASP A 51 -14.63 -7.78 11.93
CA ASP A 51 -13.87 -7.05 12.95
C ASP A 51 -12.65 -6.37 12.33
N TYR A 52 -12.45 -5.10 12.66
CA TYR A 52 -11.41 -4.30 12.04
C TYR A 52 -10.86 -3.19 12.93
N GLN A 53 -9.64 -2.76 12.58
CA GLN A 53 -9.03 -1.51 13.02
C GLN A 53 -8.98 -0.55 11.83
N ARG A 54 -9.38 0.70 12.04
CA ARG A 54 -9.12 1.80 11.10
C ARG A 54 -7.84 2.51 11.50
N GLY A 55 -6.96 2.69 10.53
CA GLY A 55 -5.63 3.22 10.77
C GLY A 55 -4.69 2.13 11.27
N GLY A 56 -3.41 2.29 10.96
CA GLY A 56 -2.38 1.35 11.36
C GLY A 56 -1.16 1.48 10.48
N THR A 57 0.01 1.29 11.09
CA THR A 57 1.30 1.33 10.43
C THR A 57 1.69 -0.06 9.97
N TYR A 58 1.80 -0.25 8.65
CA TYR A 58 2.29 -1.48 8.04
C TYR A 58 3.81 -1.42 7.86
N VAL A 59 4.55 -2.33 8.49
CA VAL A 59 5.96 -2.53 8.19
C VAL A 59 6.13 -3.54 7.05
N VAL A 60 6.79 -3.12 5.98
CA VAL A 60 7.10 -3.98 4.83
C VAL A 60 8.53 -4.48 4.96
N MET A 61 8.73 -5.78 5.13
CA MET A 61 10.04 -6.43 5.09
C MET A 61 10.35 -7.04 3.72
N GLU A 62 11.62 -7.34 3.45
CA GLU A 62 12.03 -7.93 2.17
C GLU A 62 11.51 -9.37 2.01
N GLY A 63 11.61 -10.20 3.06
CA GLY A 63 11.38 -11.64 2.97
C GLY A 63 12.55 -12.38 2.28
N PRO A 64 12.41 -13.69 2.00
CA PRO A 64 11.19 -14.51 2.18
C PRO A 64 11.02 -15.11 3.58
N GLN A 65 12.05 -15.08 4.44
CA GLN A 65 11.94 -15.59 5.80
C GLN A 65 11.04 -14.67 6.63
N PHE A 66 10.33 -15.25 7.60
CA PHE A 66 9.67 -14.47 8.64
C PHE A 66 10.69 -13.78 9.55
N SER A 67 10.22 -12.79 10.30
CA SER A 67 11.03 -12.06 11.27
C SER A 67 11.60 -13.00 12.33
N THR A 68 12.76 -12.65 12.87
CA THR A 68 13.19 -13.12 14.18
C THR A 68 12.40 -12.43 15.30
N LEU A 69 12.35 -13.03 16.49
CA LEU A 69 11.69 -12.44 17.66
C LEU A 69 12.22 -11.03 18.00
N ALA A 70 13.52 -10.80 17.80
CA ALA A 70 14.14 -9.51 18.01
C ALA A 70 13.62 -8.45 17.01
N GLU A 71 13.44 -8.83 15.75
CA GLU A 71 12.87 -7.95 14.72
C GLU A 71 11.40 -7.64 15.02
N SER A 72 10.58 -8.63 15.37
CA SER A 72 9.18 -8.41 15.74
C SER A 72 9.05 -7.45 16.93
N ASN A 73 9.88 -7.62 17.96
CA ASN A 73 9.92 -6.70 19.10
C ASN A 73 10.42 -5.29 18.73
N LEU A 74 11.38 -5.18 17.82
CA LEU A 74 11.81 -3.90 17.28
C LEU A 74 10.66 -3.18 16.56
N TYR A 75 9.93 -3.87 15.67
CA TYR A 75 8.81 -3.28 14.95
C TYR A 75 7.67 -2.86 15.88
N ARG A 76 7.40 -3.64 16.94
CA ARG A 76 6.47 -3.25 18.00
C ARG A 76 6.92 -2.00 18.75
N SER A 77 8.22 -1.84 19.02
CA SER A 77 8.76 -0.62 19.65
C SER A 77 8.58 0.63 18.76
N TRP A 78 8.47 0.45 17.44
CA TRP A 78 8.14 1.50 16.48
C TRP A 78 6.64 1.78 16.36
N LYS A 79 5.81 1.05 17.13
CA LYS A 79 4.34 1.09 17.05
C LYS A 79 3.81 0.67 15.67
N ALA A 80 4.49 -0.28 15.01
CA ALA A 80 3.91 -0.95 13.84
C ALA A 80 2.77 -1.89 14.27
N ASP A 81 1.68 -1.89 13.51
CA ASP A 81 0.46 -2.66 13.80
C ASP A 81 0.44 -3.99 13.04
N VAL A 82 0.90 -3.97 11.78
CA VAL A 82 0.89 -5.14 10.90
C VAL A 82 2.20 -5.21 10.13
N ILE A 83 2.63 -6.45 9.83
CA ILE A 83 3.81 -6.73 9.04
C ILE A 83 3.42 -7.52 7.80
N GLY A 84 4.14 -7.30 6.70
CA GLY A 84 4.13 -8.20 5.57
C GLY A 84 5.19 -7.83 4.55
N MET A 85 5.03 -8.28 3.32
CA MET A 85 6.13 -8.30 2.34
C MET A 85 5.79 -7.67 0.99
N THR A 86 4.63 -7.02 0.81
CA THR A 86 4.13 -6.68 -0.55
C THR A 86 3.77 -5.21 -0.79
N ASN A 87 3.20 -4.49 0.17
CA ASN A 87 2.62 -3.16 -0.10
C ASN A 87 3.66 -2.05 -0.39
N MET A 88 4.96 -2.33 -0.26
CA MET A 88 6.03 -1.50 -0.82
C MET A 88 6.86 -2.30 -1.81
N PRO A 89 7.18 -1.77 -3.00
CA PRO A 89 6.93 -0.40 -3.44
C PRO A 89 5.55 -0.16 -4.07
N GLU A 90 4.59 -1.08 -3.97
CA GLU A 90 3.26 -0.96 -4.58
C GLU A 90 2.58 0.39 -4.31
N ALA A 91 2.52 0.85 -3.05
CA ALA A 91 1.93 2.14 -2.70
C ALA A 91 2.69 3.35 -3.29
N LYS A 92 4.03 3.27 -3.37
CA LYS A 92 4.86 4.31 -4.01
C LYS A 92 4.58 4.40 -5.51
N LEU A 93 4.52 3.25 -6.18
CA LEU A 93 4.26 3.16 -7.61
C LEU A 93 2.82 3.59 -7.94
N ALA A 94 1.84 3.23 -7.12
CA ALA A 94 0.47 3.72 -7.28
C ALA A 94 0.41 5.25 -7.17
N ARG A 95 1.13 5.85 -6.21
CA ARG A 95 1.22 7.31 -6.06
C ARG A 95 1.90 7.96 -7.28
N GLU A 96 2.99 7.40 -7.78
CA GLU A 96 3.67 7.90 -8.99
C GLU A 96 2.82 7.76 -10.26
N ALA A 97 1.91 6.79 -10.31
CA ALA A 97 0.98 6.58 -11.40
C ALA A 97 -0.33 7.38 -11.25
N GLU A 98 -0.45 8.25 -10.24
CA GLU A 98 -1.67 9.02 -9.99
C GLU A 98 -2.91 8.14 -9.74
N ILE A 99 -2.70 6.96 -9.14
CA ILE A 99 -3.73 5.99 -8.79
C ILE A 99 -4.04 6.04 -7.29
N ARG A 100 -5.32 6.19 -6.94
CA ARG A 100 -5.80 6.09 -5.55
C ARG A 100 -5.50 4.70 -5.01
N TYR A 101 -4.84 4.64 -3.87
CA TYR A 101 -4.41 3.40 -3.24
C TYR A 101 -4.94 3.29 -1.81
N ALA A 102 -5.40 2.11 -1.41
CA ALA A 102 -5.71 1.77 -0.03
C ALA A 102 -5.31 0.31 0.21
N SER A 103 -4.83 0.00 1.41
CA SER A 103 -4.49 -1.37 1.81
C SER A 103 -5.37 -1.81 2.96
N VAL A 104 -5.93 -3.01 2.83
CA VAL A 104 -6.72 -3.67 3.87
C VAL A 104 -6.02 -4.97 4.20
N SER A 105 -5.28 -4.96 5.30
CA SER A 105 -4.49 -6.09 5.75
C SER A 105 -5.36 -7.11 6.49
N MET A 106 -5.29 -8.35 6.02
CA MET A 106 -5.94 -9.49 6.64
C MET A 106 -4.97 -10.12 7.63
N VAL A 107 -5.18 -9.92 8.93
CA VAL A 107 -4.33 -10.49 9.98
C VAL A 107 -4.50 -12.01 9.97
N THR A 108 -3.43 -12.74 9.72
CA THR A 108 -3.39 -14.20 9.71
C THR A 108 -2.88 -14.78 11.02
N ASP A 109 -1.99 -14.05 11.69
CA ASP A 109 -1.26 -14.49 12.86
C ASP A 109 -0.60 -13.31 13.57
N TYR A 110 0.10 -13.58 14.68
CA TYR A 110 0.78 -12.58 15.49
C TYR A 110 2.27 -12.43 15.17
N ASP A 111 2.74 -12.85 13.99
CA ASP A 111 4.18 -13.00 13.73
C ASP A 111 4.80 -13.92 14.80
N CYS A 112 6.09 -13.79 15.09
CA CYS A 112 6.77 -14.62 16.10
C CYS A 112 6.87 -14.00 17.51
N TRP A 113 6.21 -12.86 17.80
CA TRP A 113 6.36 -12.20 19.11
C TRP A 113 5.48 -12.77 20.21
N HIS A 114 4.39 -13.45 19.87
CA HIS A 114 3.43 -13.93 20.85
C HIS A 114 3.92 -15.22 21.51
N PRO A 115 3.97 -15.32 22.86
CA PRO A 115 4.52 -16.48 23.57
C PRO A 115 3.84 -17.82 23.22
N ASP A 116 2.52 -17.81 23.00
CA ASP A 116 1.76 -19.00 22.59
C ASP A 116 1.91 -19.36 21.10
N HIS A 117 2.83 -18.67 20.39
CA HIS A 117 3.02 -18.76 18.96
C HIS A 117 4.49 -19.09 18.66
N GLU A 118 5.02 -20.12 19.34
CA GLU A 118 6.43 -20.51 19.30
C GLU A 118 6.95 -20.81 17.89
N ASN A 119 6.09 -21.14 16.93
CA ASN A 119 6.43 -21.22 15.52
C ASN A 119 5.20 -20.86 14.67
N VAL A 120 5.34 -19.93 13.72
CA VAL A 120 4.31 -19.66 12.71
C VAL A 120 4.13 -20.94 11.88
N ASP A 121 3.11 -21.73 12.22
CA ASP A 121 2.73 -22.91 11.44
C ASP A 121 2.01 -22.46 10.17
N VAL A 122 2.63 -22.76 9.02
CA VAL A 122 2.12 -22.43 7.68
C VAL A 122 0.70 -22.98 7.49
N GLN A 123 0.35 -24.13 8.06
CA GLN A 123 -1.01 -24.69 7.96
C GLN A 123 -2.04 -23.81 8.67
N THR A 124 -1.72 -23.34 9.87
CA THR A 124 -2.56 -22.41 10.64
C THR A 124 -2.76 -21.10 9.89
N VAL A 125 -1.69 -20.53 9.32
CA VAL A 125 -1.75 -19.33 8.47
C VAL A 125 -2.66 -19.55 7.26
N ILE A 126 -2.50 -20.67 6.54
CA ILE A 126 -3.32 -21.00 5.37
C ILE A 126 -4.81 -21.09 5.74
N LYS A 127 -5.13 -21.75 6.86
CA LYS A 127 -6.53 -21.88 7.32
C LYS A 127 -7.18 -20.52 7.59
N VAL A 128 -6.48 -19.64 8.31
CA VAL A 128 -6.97 -18.28 8.58
C VAL A 128 -7.07 -17.47 7.27
N LEU A 129 -6.09 -17.61 6.38
CA LEU A 129 -6.05 -16.94 5.08
C LEU A 129 -7.25 -17.31 4.21
N LEU A 130 -7.61 -18.60 4.12
CA LEU A 130 -8.77 -19.04 3.34
C LEU A 130 -10.09 -18.49 3.89
N GLY A 131 -10.24 -18.47 5.22
CA GLY A 131 -11.40 -17.85 5.87
C GLY A 131 -11.48 -16.34 5.62
N ASN A 132 -10.34 -15.66 5.63
CA ASN A 132 -10.24 -14.24 5.33
C ASN A 132 -10.50 -13.95 3.84
N ALA A 133 -10.08 -14.81 2.93
CA ALA A 133 -10.25 -14.63 1.49
C ALA A 133 -11.72 -14.57 1.08
N ALA A 134 -12.59 -15.40 1.66
CA ALA A 134 -14.02 -15.35 1.40
C ALA A 134 -14.65 -14.00 1.83
N LYS A 135 -14.26 -13.51 3.02
CA LYS A 135 -14.69 -12.19 3.54
C LYS A 135 -14.18 -11.05 2.65
N ALA A 136 -12.91 -11.11 2.24
CA ALA A 136 -12.30 -10.11 1.37
C ALA A 136 -12.97 -10.06 -0.01
N LYS A 137 -13.37 -11.20 -0.58
CA LYS A 137 -14.10 -11.25 -1.85
C LYS A 137 -15.42 -10.48 -1.79
N ASN A 138 -16.22 -10.69 -0.75
CA ASN A 138 -17.49 -9.96 -0.58
C ASN A 138 -17.25 -8.48 -0.30
N MET A 139 -16.24 -8.17 0.51
CA MET A 139 -15.83 -6.78 0.76
C MET A 139 -15.48 -6.06 -0.54
N VAL A 140 -14.69 -6.67 -1.43
CA VAL A 140 -14.34 -6.08 -2.74
C VAL A 140 -15.59 -5.83 -3.58
N LYS A 141 -16.54 -6.76 -3.62
CA LYS A 141 -17.83 -6.56 -4.30
C LYS A 141 -18.55 -5.32 -3.76
N ASN A 142 -18.63 -5.17 -2.44
CA ASN A 142 -19.26 -4.02 -1.81
C ASN A 142 -18.52 -2.70 -2.09
N ILE A 143 -17.18 -2.72 -2.20
CA ILE A 143 -16.38 -1.54 -2.56
C ILE A 143 -16.75 -1.08 -3.96
N ILE A 144 -16.82 -2.00 -4.93
CA ILE A 144 -17.20 -1.68 -6.32
C ILE A 144 -18.57 -0.99 -6.37
N GLU A 145 -19.51 -1.38 -5.50
CA GLU A 145 -20.84 -0.79 -5.41
C GLU A 145 -20.87 0.61 -4.75
N ASN A 146 -19.82 1.03 -4.01
CA ASN A 146 -19.88 2.25 -3.19
C ASN A 146 -18.74 3.26 -3.39
N PHE A 147 -17.61 2.88 -4.00
CA PHE A 147 -16.40 3.71 -3.98
C PHE A 147 -16.57 5.09 -4.64
N GLU A 148 -17.44 5.19 -5.66
CA GLU A 148 -17.72 6.46 -6.36
C GLU A 148 -18.24 7.54 -5.41
N ASN A 149 -19.02 7.16 -4.40
CA ASN A 149 -19.56 8.07 -3.39
C ASN A 149 -18.48 8.64 -2.46
N HIS A 150 -17.29 8.05 -2.46
CA HIS A 150 -16.16 8.44 -1.62
C HIS A 150 -15.00 9.04 -2.42
N ILE A 151 -15.17 9.29 -3.73
CA ILE A 151 -14.14 9.96 -4.52
C ILE A 151 -14.01 11.40 -4.04
N ASP A 152 -12.84 11.73 -3.48
CA ASP A 152 -12.48 13.11 -3.16
C ASP A 152 -11.87 13.79 -4.41
N PRO A 153 -12.47 14.89 -4.92
CA PRO A 153 -11.89 15.69 -5.99
C PRO A 153 -10.55 16.36 -5.61
N LYS A 154 -10.26 16.46 -4.31
CA LYS A 154 -9.01 17.04 -3.78
C LYS A 154 -7.94 15.99 -3.47
N ASP A 155 -8.19 14.71 -3.79
CA ASP A 155 -7.19 13.66 -3.57
C ASP A 155 -5.89 14.01 -4.33
N PRO A 156 -4.72 13.95 -3.67
CA PRO A 156 -3.45 14.30 -4.30
C PRO A 156 -3.14 13.44 -5.52
N THR A 157 -3.68 12.23 -5.65
CA THR A 157 -3.45 11.40 -6.84
C THR A 157 -4.06 11.99 -8.10
N ASN A 158 -4.93 13.02 -8.02
CA ASN A 158 -5.44 13.66 -9.23
C ASN A 158 -4.37 14.45 -10.00
N ASN A 159 -3.34 14.94 -9.32
CA ASN A 159 -2.37 15.85 -9.91
C ASN A 159 -1.01 15.94 -9.19
N CYS A 160 -0.65 14.98 -8.32
CA CYS A 160 0.60 15.05 -7.54
C CYS A 160 1.85 15.20 -8.41
N LEU A 161 1.83 14.70 -9.67
CA LEU A 161 2.97 14.83 -10.58
C LEU A 161 3.19 16.27 -11.08
N ASP A 162 2.18 17.15 -11.00
CA ASP A 162 2.29 18.54 -11.47
C ASP A 162 3.38 19.32 -10.74
N VAL A 163 3.64 18.96 -9.48
CA VAL A 163 4.64 19.60 -8.62
C VAL A 163 5.81 18.67 -8.25
N ALA A 164 5.73 17.37 -8.59
CA ALA A 164 6.75 16.40 -8.22
C ALA A 164 7.93 16.31 -9.20
N ILE A 165 7.72 16.63 -10.48
CA ILE A 165 8.76 16.48 -11.51
C ILE A 165 9.69 17.69 -11.49
N ILE A 166 10.96 17.46 -11.14
CA ILE A 166 11.98 18.52 -11.06
C ILE A 166 12.77 18.69 -12.36
N THR A 167 12.77 17.67 -13.22
CA THR A 167 13.57 17.69 -14.46
C THR A 167 12.94 18.64 -15.48
N ALA A 168 13.70 19.66 -15.92
CA ALA A 168 13.24 20.64 -16.89
C ALA A 168 12.83 19.98 -18.24
N PRO A 169 11.76 20.43 -18.92
CA PRO A 169 11.27 19.83 -20.17
C PRO A 169 12.35 19.61 -21.24
N LYS A 170 13.25 20.60 -21.42
CA LYS A 170 14.37 20.55 -22.39
C LYS A 170 15.43 19.47 -22.12
N LYS A 171 15.42 18.83 -20.93
CA LYS A 171 16.36 17.78 -20.53
C LYS A 171 15.76 16.38 -20.62
N ARG A 172 14.48 16.25 -20.96
CA ARG A 172 13.75 14.98 -21.03
C ARG A 172 13.89 14.38 -22.43
N THR A 173 14.39 13.16 -22.54
CA THR A 173 14.52 12.47 -23.83
C THR A 173 13.18 11.96 -24.33
N LYS A 174 13.01 11.92 -25.67
CA LYS A 174 11.81 11.34 -26.30
C LYS A 174 11.62 9.86 -25.93
N LYS A 175 12.72 9.13 -25.72
CA LYS A 175 12.72 7.73 -25.29
C LYS A 175 12.02 7.58 -23.93
N THR A 176 12.43 8.36 -22.95
CA THR A 176 11.90 8.24 -21.59
C THR A 176 10.49 8.80 -21.47
N ILE A 177 10.15 9.89 -22.18
CA ILE A 177 8.76 10.34 -22.31
C ILE A 177 7.86 9.24 -22.88
N LYS A 178 8.30 8.55 -23.93
CA LYS A 178 7.54 7.44 -24.52
C LYS A 178 7.39 6.27 -23.54
N LYS A 179 8.45 5.92 -22.80
CA LYS A 179 8.43 4.88 -21.77
C LYS A 179 7.42 5.19 -20.66
N LEU A 180 7.36 6.44 -20.21
CA LEU A 180 6.50 6.89 -19.12
C LEU A 180 5.10 7.31 -19.56
N LYS A 181 4.74 7.16 -20.84
CA LYS A 181 3.46 7.64 -21.39
C LYS A 181 2.24 7.14 -20.60
N THR A 182 2.24 5.89 -20.15
CA THR A 182 1.10 5.32 -19.41
C THR A 182 1.02 5.83 -17.97
N VAL A 183 2.16 6.09 -17.34
CA VAL A 183 2.26 6.47 -15.91
C VAL A 183 2.10 7.98 -15.73
N ALA A 184 2.80 8.76 -16.56
CA ALA A 184 2.93 10.21 -16.41
C ALA A 184 2.58 10.98 -17.70
N GLY A 185 1.83 10.36 -18.63
CA GLY A 185 1.50 10.95 -19.92
C GLY A 185 0.82 12.31 -19.82
N ARG A 186 -0.04 12.50 -18.81
CA ARG A 186 -0.76 13.76 -18.52
C ARG A 186 0.19 14.96 -18.33
N VAL A 187 1.33 14.73 -17.67
CA VAL A 187 2.30 15.79 -17.32
C VAL A 187 3.48 15.85 -18.29
N LEU A 188 3.81 14.75 -18.97
CA LEU A 188 4.94 14.67 -19.88
C LEU A 188 4.60 14.99 -21.34
N SER A 189 3.32 15.00 -21.72
CA SER A 189 2.87 15.30 -23.09
C SER A 189 2.43 16.76 -23.30
N LYS A 190 2.62 17.62 -22.28
CA LYS A 190 2.44 19.07 -22.37
C LYS A 190 3.70 19.71 -22.97
#